data_AF-A0A0A2C3K3-F1
#
_entry.id   AF-A0A0A2C3K3-F1
#
_cell.length_a   1.000
_cell.length_b   1.000
_cell.length_c   1.000
_cell.angle_alpha   90.00
_cell.angle_beta   90.00
_cell.angle_gamma   90.00
#
_symmetry.space_group_name_H-M   'P 1'
#
loop_
_entity.id
_entity.type
_entity.pdbx_description
1 polymer ?
#
loop_
_entity_poly.entity_id
_entity_poly.type
_entity_poly.pdbx_seq_one_letter_code
_entity_poly.pdbx_strand_id
1 'polypeptide(L)'
;MKGVLFFLGSIFRWPVQNSKEFLILHVYLLGIYGITFLLRNLGLEVSNLIFTVGLLAPIGYLIYNGLPLDCLDYKSAIKRELSSLN
;
A
#
# COMPACT_ATOMS: atom_id res chain seq x y z
N MET A 1 -5.25 16.65 12.02
CA MET A 1 -6.49 16.42 11.24
C MET A 1 -6.31 16.58 9.72
N LYS A 2 -5.62 17.63 9.23
CA LYS A 2 -5.44 17.85 7.77
C LYS A 2 -4.75 16.69 7.03
N GLY A 3 -3.69 16.11 7.59
CA GLY A 3 -2.99 14.97 6.97
C GLY A 3 -3.85 13.71 6.85
N VAL A 4 -4.69 13.42 7.85
CA VAL A 4 -5.61 12.26 7.83
C VAL A 4 -6.69 12.44 6.76
N LEU A 5 -7.27 13.64 6.65
CA LEU A 5 -8.25 13.94 5.59
C LEU A 5 -7.63 13.91 4.19
N PHE A 6 -6.39 14.35 4.05
CA PHE A 6 -5.63 14.23 2.80
C PHE A 6 -5.45 12.76 2.43
N PHE A 7 -4.97 11.94 3.36
CA PHE A 7 -4.76 10.51 3.15
C PHE A 7 -6.06 9.78 2.76
N LEU A 8 -7.15 10.03 3.50
CA LEU A 8 -8.48 9.50 3.16
C LEU A 8 -8.93 9.93 1.78
N GLY A 9 -8.80 11.22 1.45
CA GLY A 9 -9.12 11.75 0.12
C GLY A 9 -8.31 11.08 -0.99
N SER A 10 -7.01 10.84 -0.76
CA SER A 10 -6.15 10.13 -1.69
C SER A 10 -6.60 8.67 -1.88
N ILE A 11 -6.95 7.95 -0.80
CA ILE A 11 -7.49 6.58 -0.90
C ILE A 11 -8.75 6.55 -1.77
N PHE A 12 -9.68 7.48 -1.59
CA PHE A 12 -10.91 7.51 -2.37
C PHE A 12 -10.70 7.91 -3.84
N ARG A 13 -9.69 8.73 -4.16
CA ARG A 13 -9.38 9.13 -5.54
C ARG A 13 -8.54 8.11 -6.30
N TRP A 14 -7.72 7.33 -5.59
CA TRP A 14 -6.76 6.41 -6.20
C TRP A 14 -7.38 5.38 -7.17
N PRO A 15 -8.56 4.78 -6.91
CA PRO A 15 -9.22 3.87 -7.87
C PRO A 15 -9.51 4.53 -9.22
N VAL A 16 -9.80 5.83 -9.22
CA VAL A 16 -10.18 6.59 -10.42
C VAL A 16 -8.93 7.12 -11.13
N GLN A 17 -7.92 7.58 -10.38
CA GLN A 17 -6.70 8.13 -10.96
C GLN A 17 -5.76 7.06 -11.53
N ASN A 18 -5.56 5.95 -10.79
CA ASN A 18 -4.62 4.88 -11.16
C ASN A 18 -5.26 3.49 -10.95
N SER A 19 -6.32 3.21 -11.71
CA SER A 19 -7.12 1.98 -11.59
C SER A 19 -6.31 0.69 -11.73
N LYS A 20 -5.32 0.65 -12.64
CA LYS A 20 -4.47 -0.54 -12.84
C LYS A 20 -3.64 -0.87 -11.60
N GLU A 21 -2.93 0.12 -11.05
CA GLU A 21 -2.09 -0.06 -9.85
C GLU A 21 -2.94 -0.43 -8.64
N PHE A 22 -4.10 0.22 -8.48
CA PHE A 22 -5.08 -0.11 -7.46
C PHE A 22 -5.50 -1.58 -7.55
N LEU A 23 -5.89 -2.06 -8.74
CA LEU A 23 -6.30 -3.46 -8.93
C LEU A 23 -5.15 -4.44 -8.68
N ILE A 24 -3.93 -4.14 -9.13
CA ILE A 24 -2.75 -4.98 -8.89
C ILE A 24 -2.51 -5.15 -7.38
N LEU A 25 -2.56 -4.06 -6.61
CA LEU A 25 -2.41 -4.13 -5.15
C LEU A 25 -3.51 -4.99 -4.51
N HIS A 26 -4.76 -4.83 -4.93
CA HIS A 26 -5.87 -5.59 -4.34
C HIS A 26 -5.82 -7.08 -4.68
N VAL A 27 -5.46 -7.42 -5.91
CA VAL A 27 -5.23 -8.81 -6.33
C VAL A 27 -4.06 -9.43 -5.56
N TYR A 28 -2.98 -8.67 -5.36
CA TYR A 28 -1.85 -9.11 -4.54
C TYR A 28 -2.26 -9.40 -3.10
N LEU A 29 -2.99 -8.47 -2.45
CA LEU A 29 -3.48 -8.66 -1.08
C LEU A 29 -4.43 -9.85 -0.97
N LEU A 30 -5.30 -10.04 -1.96
CA LEU A 30 -6.20 -11.20 -2.03
C LEU A 30 -5.41 -12.50 -2.15
N GLY A 31 -4.33 -12.51 -2.94
CA GLY A 31 -3.41 -13.64 -3.05
C GLY A 31 -2.74 -14.00 -1.72
N ILE A 32 -2.16 -13.01 -1.02
CA ILE A 32 -1.54 -13.22 0.30
C ILE A 32 -2.57 -13.74 1.31
N TYR A 33 -3.77 -13.16 1.33
CA TYR A 33 -4.85 -13.62 2.21
C TYR A 33 -5.27 -15.06 1.89
N GLY A 34 -5.44 -15.41 0.61
CA GLY A 34 -5.79 -16.76 0.18
C GLY A 34 -4.73 -17.79 0.59
N ILE A 35 -3.45 -17.50 0.37
CA ILE A 35 -2.35 -18.37 0.77
C ILE A 35 -2.33 -18.53 2.30
N THR A 36 -2.46 -17.42 3.04
CA THR A 36 -2.47 -17.42 4.51
C THR A 36 -3.63 -18.27 5.04
N PHE A 37 -4.83 -18.13 4.46
CA PHE A 37 -6.01 -18.90 4.83
C PHE A 37 -5.81 -20.40 4.60
N LEU A 38 -5.26 -20.80 3.45
CA LEU A 38 -4.96 -22.20 3.16
C LEU A 38 -3.93 -22.79 4.14
N LEU A 39 -2.82 -22.07 4.38
CA LEU A 39 -1.79 -22.51 5.32
C LEU A 39 -2.32 -22.67 6.74
N ARG A 40 -3.19 -21.76 7.16
CA ARG A 40 -3.84 -21.83 8.48
C ARG A 40 -4.79 -23.00 8.59
N ASN A 41 -5.55 -23.32 7.53
CA ASN A 41 -6.39 -24.53 7.47
C ASN A 41 -5.56 -25.82 7.49
N LEU A 42 -4.34 -25.81 6.95
CA LEU A 42 -3.41 -26.94 7.00
C LEU A 42 -2.68 -27.06 8.36
N GLY A 43 -2.96 -26.17 9.32
CA GLY A 43 -2.31 -26.18 10.65
C GLY A 43 -0.87 -25.69 10.65
N LEU A 44 -0.42 -24.99 9.61
CA LEU A 44 0.94 -24.48 9.51
C LEU A 44 1.06 -23.14 10.25
N GLU A 45 1.87 -23.12 11.31
CA GLU A 45 2.11 -21.93 12.14
C GLU A 45 2.85 -20.80 11.38
N VAL A 46 3.49 -21.13 10.26
CA VAL A 46 4.19 -20.18 9.38
C VAL A 46 3.22 -19.20 8.67
N SER A 47 1.91 -19.48 8.70
CA SER A 47 0.87 -18.63 8.10
C SER A 47 0.95 -17.17 8.58
N ASN A 48 1.20 -16.93 9.86
CA ASN A 48 1.33 -15.56 10.40
C ASN A 48 2.57 -14.85 9.84
N LEU A 49 3.70 -15.55 9.69
CA LEU A 49 4.92 -14.98 9.11
C LEU A 49 4.70 -14.61 7.65
N ILE A 50 4.06 -15.49 6.87
CA ILE A 50 3.76 -15.25 5.45
C ILE A 50 2.81 -14.07 5.29
N PHE A 51 1.81 -13.94 6.17
CA PHE A 51 0.93 -12.78 6.18
C PHE A 51 1.70 -11.48 6.46
N THR A 52 2.53 -11.45 7.50
CA THR A 52 3.30 -10.25 7.89
C THR A 52 4.30 -9.86 6.81
N VAL A 53 5.08 -10.81 6.29
CA VAL A 53 6.07 -10.55 5.24
C VAL A 53 5.38 -10.15 3.94
N GLY A 54 4.29 -10.81 3.56
CA GLY A 54 3.50 -10.46 2.39
C GLY A 54 2.93 -9.05 2.45
N LEU A 55 2.52 -8.57 3.62
CA LEU A 55 1.99 -7.21 3.78
C LEU A 55 3.11 -6.15 3.77
N LEU A 56 4.29 -6.47 4.33
CA LEU A 56 5.42 -5.55 4.40
C LEU A 56 6.29 -5.52 3.13
N ALA A 57 6.28 -6.58 2.33
CA ALA A 57 7.13 -6.70 1.15
C ALA A 57 6.94 -5.57 0.12
N PRO A 58 5.71 -5.12 -0.22
CA PRO A 58 5.51 -3.99 -1.13
C PRO A 58 6.11 -2.69 -0.58
N ILE A 59 6.01 -2.45 0.72
CA ILE A 59 6.58 -1.27 1.38
C ILE A 59 8.11 -1.32 1.31
N GLY A 60 8.70 -2.47 1.64
CA GLY A 60 10.15 -2.68 1.55
C GLY A 60 10.67 -2.53 0.11
N TYR A 61 9.94 -3.06 -0.87
CA TYR A 61 10.28 -2.93 -2.29
C TYR A 61 10.26 -1.46 -2.76
N LEU A 62 9.26 -0.69 -2.33
CA LEU A 62 9.20 0.74 -2.66
C LEU A 62 10.35 1.52 -2.00
N ILE A 63 10.66 1.24 -0.73
CA ILE A 63 11.81 1.85 -0.04
C ILE A 63 13.12 1.52 -0.78
N TYR A 64 13.31 0.25 -1.19
CA TYR A 64 14.49 -0.17 -1.94
C TYR A 64 14.65 0.58 -3.27
N ASN A 65 13.55 0.83 -3.98
CA ASN A 65 13.56 1.60 -5.23
C ASN A 65 13.68 3.12 -5.03
N GLY A 66 14.02 3.57 -3.82
CA GLY A 66 14.29 4.98 -3.55
C GLY A 66 13.04 5.79 -3.24
N LEU A 67 11.96 5.17 -2.75
CA LEU A 67 10.81 5.92 -2.23
C LEU A 67 11.31 6.85 -1.10
N PRO A 68 11.26 8.18 -1.27
CA PRO A 68 11.77 9.09 -0.27
C PRO A 68 10.91 8.95 0.99
N LEU A 69 11.52 8.74 2.15
CA LEU A 69 10.79 8.64 3.43
C LEU A 69 9.90 9.88 3.71
N ASP A 70 10.17 10.99 3.03
CA ASP A 70 9.36 12.22 3.01
C ASP A 70 7.96 12.07 2.37
N CYS A 71 7.63 10.94 1.73
CA CYS A 71 6.24 10.69 1.29
C CYS A 71 5.27 10.41 2.45
N LEU A 72 5.79 10.21 3.67
CA LEU A 72 5.01 10.24 4.91
C LEU A 72 4.73 11.66 5.41
N ASP A 73 5.46 12.68 4.92
CA ASP A 73 5.17 14.09 5.22
C ASP A 73 4.09 14.62 4.26
N TYR A 74 2.88 14.73 4.79
CA TYR A 74 1.72 15.22 4.03
C TYR A 74 1.93 16.64 3.46
N LYS A 75 2.80 17.47 4.07
CA LYS A 75 3.09 18.83 3.54
C LYS A 75 3.86 18.76 2.23
N SER A 76 4.88 17.91 2.18
CA SER A 76 5.69 17.67 0.99
C SER A 76 4.87 17.01 -0.13
N ALA A 77 3.96 16.08 0.22
CA ALA A 77 3.03 15.47 -0.73
C ALA A 77 2.07 16.51 -1.37
N ILE A 78 1.45 17.38 -0.57
CA ILE A 78 0.56 18.44 -1.06
C ILE A 78 1.32 19.42 -1.97
N LYS A 79 2.54 19.83 -1.57
CA LYS A 79 3.36 20.75 -2.36
C LYS A 79 3.70 20.17 -3.73
N ARG A 80 3.97 18.85 -3.82
CA ARG A 80 4.25 18.16 -5.08
C ARG A 80 3.03 18.12 -6.01
N GLU A 81 1.84 17.78 -5.48
CA GLU A 81 0.62 17.79 -6.30
C GLU A 81 0.26 19.19 -6.82
N LEU A 82 0.41 20.22 -5.98
CA LEU A 82 0.20 21.61 -6.42
C LEU A 82 1.21 22.06 -7.47
N SER A 83 2.48 21.63 -7.34
CA SER A 83 3.52 21.96 -8.32
C SER A 83 3.33 21.25 -9.65
N SER A 84 2.62 20.12 -9.71
CA SER A 84 2.32 19.43 -10.98
C SER A 84 1.10 20.00 -11.72
N LEU A 85 0.33 20.88 -11.06
CA LEU A 85 -0.86 21.53 -11.64
C LEU A 85 -0.55 22.91 -12.25
N ASN A 86 0.64 23.46 -12.00
CA ASN A 86 1.16 24.71 -12.57
C ASN A 86 2.19 24.41 -13.67
#